data_AF-K1QAX9-F1
#
_entry.id   AF-K1QAX9-F1
#
_cell.length_a   1.000
_cell.length_b   1.000
_cell.length_c   1.000
_cell.angle_alpha   90.00
_cell.angle_beta   90.00
_cell.angle_gamma   90.00
#
_symmetry.space_group_name_H-M   'P 1'
#
loop_
_entity.id
_entity.type
_entity.pdbx_description
1 polymer ?
#
loop_
_entity_poly.entity_id
_entity_poly.type
_entity_poly.pdbx_seq_one_letter_code
_entity_poly.pdbx_strand_id
1 'polypeptide(L)'
;MRSCHICGDNDNAIPCDIRSIYTGNLQQCGPGEDFCMTDLIHNGQPFPTIFKRCVKEEECRNKWLHQTSDLEHCTNYGNVLVEGHYSCHFCCTSDGCNSNQIPEKSTLYIKA
;
A
#
# COMPACT_ATOMS: atom_id res chain seq x y z
N MET A 1 18.45 3.14 -2.25
CA MET A 1 17.52 4.29 -2.20
C MET A 1 16.45 4.05 -3.23
N ARG A 2 15.26 3.71 -2.74
CA ARG A 2 14.05 3.43 -3.53
C ARG A 2 13.38 4.72 -3.98
N SER A 3 12.62 4.66 -5.07
CA SER A 3 11.63 5.69 -5.40
C SER A 3 10.22 5.10 -5.32
N CYS A 4 9.29 5.78 -4.63
CA CYS A 4 7.91 5.34 -4.46
C CYS A 4 6.93 6.46 -4.82
N HIS A 5 5.73 6.10 -5.24
CA HIS A 5 4.63 7.07 -5.26
C HIS A 5 4.22 7.35 -3.82
N ILE A 6 4.16 8.63 -3.44
CA ILE A 6 3.77 9.06 -2.10
C ILE A 6 2.54 9.96 -2.22
N CYS A 7 1.51 9.67 -1.41
CA CYS A 7 0.35 10.53 -1.26
C CYS A 7 -0.36 10.25 0.06
N GLY A 8 -1.13 11.24 0.51
CA GLY A 8 -1.78 11.22 1.80
C GLY A 8 -0.79 11.38 2.96
N ASP A 9 -1.36 11.43 4.16
CA ASP A 9 -0.67 11.50 5.43
C ASP A 9 -1.44 10.62 6.41
N ASN A 10 -0.88 9.45 6.71
CA ASN A 10 -1.50 8.49 7.60
C ASN A 10 -1.52 8.97 9.06
N ASP A 11 -0.54 9.79 9.47
CA ASP A 11 -0.43 10.27 10.85
C ASP A 11 -1.49 11.34 11.16
N ASN A 12 -1.83 12.15 10.15
CA ASN A 12 -2.89 13.15 10.23
C ASN A 12 -4.24 12.66 9.64
N ALA A 13 -4.33 11.39 9.24
CA ALA A 13 -5.51 10.78 8.63
C ALA A 13 -6.03 11.52 7.38
N ILE A 14 -5.12 12.07 6.58
CA ILE A 14 -5.43 12.76 5.32
C ILE A 14 -5.23 11.77 4.17
N PRO A 15 -6.28 11.19 3.57
CA PRO A 15 -6.10 10.21 2.50
C PRO A 15 -5.53 10.85 1.23
N CYS A 16 -4.99 10.01 0.34
CA CYS A 16 -4.75 10.42 -1.04
C CYS A 16 -6.06 10.90 -1.69
N ASP A 17 -5.99 11.98 -2.47
CA ASP A 17 -7.06 12.27 -3.42
C ASP A 17 -7.03 11.25 -4.58
N ILE A 18 -8.16 11.09 -5.26
CA ILE A 18 -8.34 10.09 -6.32
C ILE A 18 -7.28 10.21 -7.42
N ARG A 19 -6.92 11.44 -7.80
CA ARG A 19 -5.93 11.65 -8.86
C ARG A 19 -4.55 11.22 -8.40
N SER A 20 -4.15 11.58 -7.18
CA SER A 20 -2.85 11.22 -6.61
C SER A 20 -2.67 9.71 -6.39
N ILE A 21 -3.74 8.92 -6.31
CA ILE A 21 -3.62 7.45 -6.26
C ILE A 21 -2.96 6.92 -7.55
N TYR A 22 -3.30 7.47 -8.72
CA TYR A 22 -2.85 6.96 -10.02
C TYR A 22 -1.77 7.83 -10.67
N THR A 23 -1.67 9.09 -10.29
CA THR A 23 -0.68 10.04 -10.83
C THR A 23 0.21 10.64 -9.74
N GLY A 24 0.26 10.01 -8.56
CA GLY A 24 0.99 10.51 -7.41
C GLY A 24 2.46 10.76 -7.72
N ASN A 25 3.05 11.70 -7.00
CA ASN A 25 4.45 12.08 -7.23
C ASN A 25 5.38 10.93 -6.84
N LEU A 26 6.19 10.49 -7.80
CA LEU A 26 7.31 9.60 -7.55
C LEU A 26 8.38 10.39 -6.78
N GLN A 27 8.70 9.95 -5.57
CA GLN A 27 9.65 10.61 -4.69
C GLN A 27 10.73 9.63 -4.26
N GLN A 28 11.94 10.13 -4.07
CA GLN A 28 13.06 9.36 -3.53
C GLN A 28 12.86 9.15 -2.03
N CYS A 29 12.94 7.90 -1.59
CA CYS A 29 12.75 7.51 -0.20
C CYS A 29 13.97 7.81 0.67
N GLY A 30 13.73 7.92 1.98
CA GLY A 30 14.78 8.17 2.96
C GLY A 30 15.73 6.98 3.15
N PRO A 31 16.84 7.17 3.90
CA PRO A 31 17.75 6.08 4.21
C PRO A 31 17.07 4.90 4.92
N GLY A 32 17.23 3.70 4.38
CA GLY A 32 16.66 2.46 4.92
C GLY A 32 15.18 2.22 4.57
N GLU A 33 14.55 3.14 3.83
CA GLU A 33 13.19 2.99 3.31
C GLU A 33 13.22 2.42 1.89
N ASP A 34 13.67 1.17 1.74
CA ASP A 34 13.92 0.56 0.44
C ASP A 34 12.67 -0.12 -0.19
N PHE A 35 11.48 0.17 0.35
CA PHE A 35 10.21 -0.46 -0.02
C PHE A 35 9.09 0.57 -0.15
N CYS A 36 8.11 0.26 -1.00
CA CYS A 36 6.91 1.07 -1.16
C CYS A 36 5.71 0.37 -0.53
N MET A 37 4.85 1.13 0.16
CA MET A 37 3.60 0.61 0.71
C MET A 37 2.39 1.34 0.12
N THR A 38 1.34 0.58 -0.13
CA THR A 38 -0.02 1.11 -0.33
C THR A 38 -0.92 0.56 0.77
N ASP A 39 -1.46 1.45 1.59
CA ASP A 39 -2.43 1.14 2.62
C ASP A 39 -3.84 1.37 2.05
N LEU A 40 -4.73 0.39 2.20
CA LEU A 40 -6.13 0.47 1.83
C LEU A 40 -6.96 0.20 3.07
N ILE A 41 -7.73 1.19 3.52
CA ILE A 41 -8.51 1.12 4.76
C ILE A 41 -9.99 1.27 4.43
N HIS A 42 -10.76 0.23 4.72
CA HIS A 42 -12.20 0.21 4.55
C HIS A 42 -12.87 0.41 5.93
N ASN A 43 -13.46 1.58 6.17
CA ASN A 43 -14.10 1.93 7.45
C ASN A 43 -15.64 1.92 7.35
N GLY A 44 -16.20 0.97 6.60
CA GLY A 44 -17.65 0.88 6.34
C GLY A 44 -18.19 1.97 5.41
N GLN A 45 -17.33 2.81 4.83
CA GLN A 45 -17.68 3.79 3.80
C GLN A 45 -17.74 3.12 2.41
N PRO A 46 -18.45 3.70 1.42
CA PRO A 46 -18.56 3.11 0.08
C PRO A 46 -17.23 2.97 -0.67
N PHE A 47 -16.24 3.79 -0.31
CA PHE A 47 -14.91 3.78 -0.92
C PHE A 47 -13.86 3.72 0.19
N PRO A 48 -12.77 2.94 0.01
CA PRO A 48 -11.69 2.90 0.98
C PRO A 48 -10.89 4.20 0.96
N THR A 49 -10.27 4.52 2.09
CA THR A 49 -9.19 5.50 2.14
C THR A 49 -7.87 4.84 1.77
N ILE A 50 -7.05 5.56 1.00
CA ILE A 50 -5.78 5.04 0.48
C ILE A 50 -4.65 5.97 0.91
N PHE A 51 -3.52 5.37 1.29
CA PHE A 51 -2.27 6.06 1.60
C PHE A 51 -1.12 5.38 0.85
N LYS A 52 -0.13 6.16 0.42
CA LYS A 52 1.07 5.64 -0.24
C LYS A 52 2.31 6.26 0.37
N ARG A 53 3.29 5.44 0.75
CA ARG A 53 4.47 5.88 1.50
C ARG A 53 5.68 4.98 1.26
N CYS A 54 6.86 5.55 1.48
CA CYS A 54 8.09 4.80 1.64
C CYS A 54 8.08 4.11 3.01
N VAL A 55 8.63 2.90 3.11
CA VAL A 55 8.66 2.12 4.34
C VAL A 55 9.94 1.32 4.48
N LYS A 56 10.25 0.95 5.72
CA LYS A 56 11.36 0.03 6.06
C LYS A 56 10.91 -1.43 5.91
N GLU A 57 11.87 -2.35 5.86
CA GLU A 57 11.58 -3.79 5.75
C GLU A 57 10.68 -4.32 6.87
N GLU A 58 10.87 -3.83 8.10
CA GLU A 58 10.06 -4.23 9.25
C GLU A 58 8.56 -3.98 9.04
N GLU A 59 8.21 -2.83 8.45
CA GLU A 59 6.83 -2.49 8.12
C GLU A 59 6.25 -3.46 7.08
N CYS A 60 7.04 -3.83 6.06
CA CYS A 60 6.62 -4.80 5.05
C CYS A 60 6.41 -6.19 5.65
N ARG A 61 7.32 -6.65 6.50
CA ARG A 61 7.16 -7.94 7.18
C ARG A 61 5.92 -7.93 8.08
N ASN A 62 5.73 -6.89 8.88
CA ASN A 62 4.67 -6.88 9.88
C ASN A 62 3.29 -6.63 9.26
N LYS A 63 3.16 -5.65 8.36
CA LYS A 63 1.85 -5.24 7.81
C LYS A 63 1.45 -6.01 6.56
N TRP A 64 2.37 -6.22 5.63
CA TRP A 64 2.07 -7.00 4.44
C TRP A 64 2.13 -8.49 4.73
N LEU A 65 3.31 -9.02 5.06
CA LEU A 65 3.52 -10.47 5.13
C LEU A 65 2.78 -11.15 6.31
N HIS A 66 2.64 -10.50 7.46
CA HIS A 66 1.99 -11.13 8.62
C HIS A 66 0.50 -10.81 8.76
N GLN A 67 0.03 -9.70 8.19
CA GLN A 67 -1.36 -9.26 8.37
C GLN A 67 -2.19 -9.32 7.09
N THR A 68 -1.59 -9.18 5.91
CA THR A 68 -2.34 -8.95 4.67
C THR A 68 -2.18 -10.06 3.63
N SER A 69 -0.98 -10.63 3.46
CA SER A 69 -0.65 -11.48 2.30
C SER A 69 -1.49 -12.76 2.18
N ASP A 70 -2.02 -13.25 3.30
CA ASP A 70 -2.84 -14.48 3.33
C ASP A 70 -4.34 -14.19 3.39
N LEU A 71 -4.72 -12.90 3.41
CA LEU A 71 -6.12 -12.48 3.41
C LEU A 71 -6.64 -12.44 1.97
N GLU A 72 -7.58 -13.35 1.67
CA GLU A 72 -8.18 -13.46 0.34
C GLU A 72 -8.81 -12.15 -0.13
N HIS A 73 -9.51 -11.44 0.76
CA HIS A 73 -10.17 -10.18 0.42
C HIS A 73 -9.20 -9.03 0.11
N CYS A 74 -7.94 -9.14 0.52
CA CYS A 74 -6.87 -8.21 0.15
C CYS A 74 -6.19 -8.64 -1.16
N THR A 75 -5.84 -9.92 -1.29
CA THR A 75 -5.11 -10.44 -2.46
C THR A 75 -5.97 -10.59 -3.72
N ASN A 76 -7.29 -10.70 -3.54
CA ASN A 76 -8.32 -10.72 -4.58
C ASN A 76 -9.27 -9.52 -4.44
N TYR A 77 -8.78 -8.39 -3.91
CA TYR A 77 -9.58 -7.17 -3.75
C TYR A 77 -10.32 -6.78 -5.03
N GLY A 78 -11.59 -6.41 -4.89
CA GLY A 78 -12.50 -6.10 -6.00
C GLY A 78 -13.20 -7.32 -6.61
N ASN A 79 -12.71 -8.55 -6.36
CA ASN A 79 -13.36 -9.80 -6.79
C ASN A 79 -14.10 -10.52 -5.67
N VAL A 80 -13.84 -10.15 -4.41
CA VAL A 80 -14.49 -10.69 -3.21
C VAL A 80 -15.27 -9.57 -2.54
N LEU A 81 -16.54 -9.81 -2.23
CA LEU A 81 -17.36 -8.89 -1.44
C LEU A 81 -17.07 -9.14 0.04
N VAL A 82 -16.58 -8.09 0.72
CA VAL A 82 -16.39 -8.10 2.17
C VAL A 82 -17.07 -6.89 2.77
N GLU A 83 -17.91 -7.17 3.76
CA GLU A 83 -18.59 -6.15 4.55
C GLU A 83 -17.81 -5.84 5.82
N GLY A 84 -17.98 -4.62 6.33
CA GLY A 84 -17.39 -4.20 7.60
C GLY A 84 -16.06 -3.48 7.46
N HIS A 85 -15.28 -3.53 8.55
CA HIS A 85 -14.07 -2.75 8.72
C HIS A 85 -12.86 -3.64 8.53
N TYR A 86 -12.00 -3.31 7.57
CA TYR A 86 -10.76 -4.04 7.32
C TYR A 86 -9.69 -3.13 6.74
N SER A 87 -8.44 -3.57 6.86
CA SER A 87 -7.27 -2.87 6.31
C SER A 87 -6.41 -3.86 5.55
N CYS A 88 -5.97 -3.47 4.36
CA CYS A 88 -5.02 -4.22 3.54
C CYS A 88 -3.77 -3.36 3.32
N HIS A 89 -2.59 -3.94 3.55
CA HIS A 89 -1.32 -3.26 3.43
C HIS A 89 -0.43 -3.94 2.40
N PHE A 90 -0.24 -3.36 1.22
CA PHE A 90 0.53 -3.96 0.14
C PHE A 90 1.94 -3.39 0.10
N CYS A 91 2.96 -4.22 0.33
CA CYS A 91 4.36 -3.83 0.20
C CYS A 91 4.99 -4.37 -1.10
N CYS A 92 5.76 -3.54 -1.80
CA CYS A 92 6.46 -3.92 -3.02
C CYS A 92 7.91 -3.40 -3.09
N THR A 93 8.72 -4.01 -3.96
CA THR A 93 10.20 -3.97 -3.92
C THR A 93 10.85 -3.45 -5.22
N SER A 94 10.10 -2.77 -6.09
CA SER A 94 10.62 -2.18 -7.34
C SER A 94 10.39 -0.66 -7.35
N ASP A 95 11.16 0.08 -8.13
CA ASP A 95 10.98 1.55 -8.21
C ASP A 95 9.60 1.87 -8.80
N GLY A 96 8.84 2.73 -8.11
CA GLY A 96 7.49 3.09 -8.52
C GLY A 96 6.49 1.93 -8.54
N CYS A 97 6.78 0.81 -7.87
CA CYS A 97 5.94 -0.39 -7.92
C CYS A 97 4.52 -0.18 -7.39
N ASN A 98 4.32 0.83 -6.55
CA ASN A 98 3.02 1.23 -6.02
C ASN A 98 2.33 2.30 -6.89
N SER A 99 2.53 2.30 -8.21
CA SER A 99 1.86 3.21 -9.15
C SER A 99 0.35 2.97 -9.22
N ASN A 100 -0.05 1.71 -9.21
CA ASN A 100 -1.46 1.29 -9.16
C ASN A 100 -2.03 1.36 -7.74
N GLN A 101 -3.36 1.26 -7.58
CA GLN A 101 -3.99 1.13 -6.26
C GLN A 101 -3.52 -0.14 -5.53
N ILE A 102 -3.29 -1.22 -6.26
CA ILE A 102 -2.67 -2.45 -5.74
C ILE A 102 -1.42 -2.70 -6.58
N PRO A 103 -0.24 -2.86 -5.96
CA PRO A 103 0.99 -3.18 -6.69
C PRO A 103 0.88 -4.47 -7.49
N GLU A 104 1.67 -4.57 -8.58
CA GLU A 104 1.73 -5.80 -9.37
C GLU A 104 2.28 -6.96 -8.53
N LYS A 105 1.68 -8.15 -8.68
CA LYS A 105 2.04 -9.33 -7.89
C LYS A 105 3.52 -9.70 -7.96
N SER A 106 4.14 -9.50 -9.13
CA SER A 106 5.58 -9.74 -9.36
C SER A 106 6.50 -8.83 -8.56
N THR A 107 5.99 -7.70 -8.08
CA THR A 107 6.76 -6.71 -7.32
C THR A 107 6.52 -6.80 -5.82
N LEU A 108 5.56 -7.61 -5.36
CA LEU A 108 5.21 -7.70 -3.96
C LEU A 108 6.40 -8.26 -3.14
N TYR A 109 6.56 -7.73 -1.93
CA TYR A 109 7.58 -8.21 -1.02
C TYR A 109 7.34 -9.68 -0.70
N ILE A 110 8.34 -10.48 -1.02
CA ILE A 110 8.48 -11.87 -0.58
C ILE A 110 9.69 -11.93 0.35
N LYS A 111 9.58 -12.68 1.44
CA LYS A 111 10.71 -12.91 2.31
C LYS A 111 11.73 -13.78 1.57
N ALA A 112 12.96 -13.29 1.44
CA ALA A 112 14.09 -14.05 0.92
C ALA A 112 14.54 -15.14 1.91
#